data_AF-A0A2I2A8U4-F1
#
_entry.id   AF-A0A2I2A8U4-F1
#
_cell.length_a   1.000
_cell.length_b   1.000
_cell.length_c   1.000
_cell.angle_alpha   90.00
_cell.angle_beta   90.00
_cell.angle_gamma   90.00
#
_symmetry.space_group_name_H-M   'P 1'
#
loop_
_entity.id
_entity.type
_entity.pdbx_description
1 polymer ?
#
loop_
_entity_poly.entity_id
_entity_poly.type
_entity_poly.pdbx_seq_one_letter_code
_entity_poly.pdbx_strand_id
1 'polypeptide(L)'
;MEAYSLKQVDETFKRRDLAWSILAAKSTNKNGEPLYKSFDEFFDYPKALAKVSKLKQTENEMNPELVRIAKRVAEYRRMKGGEGK
;
A
#
# COMPACT_ATOMS: atom_id res chain seq x y z
N MET A 1 -10.91 -3.20 3.19
CA MET A 1 -9.56 -3.64 2.76
C MET A 1 -8.52 -2.56 3.01
N GLU A 2 -8.78 -1.30 2.63
CA GLU A 2 -7.85 -0.17 2.83
C GLU A 2 -7.38 0.01 4.28
N ALA A 3 -8.30 0.04 5.27
CA ALA A 3 -7.92 0.15 6.68
C ALA A 3 -7.03 -1.00 7.19
N TYR A 4 -7.22 -2.22 6.67
CA TYR A 4 -6.38 -3.37 7.01
C TYR A 4 -4.98 -3.24 6.40
N SER A 5 -4.89 -2.82 5.14
CA SER A 5 -3.62 -2.56 4.46
C SER A 5 -2.84 -1.41 5.12
N LEU A 6 -3.52 -0.34 5.55
CA LEU A 6 -2.91 0.74 6.34
C LEU A 6 -2.37 0.23 7.68
N LYS A 7 -3.15 -0.57 8.41
CA LYS A 7 -2.69 -1.22 9.64
C LYS A 7 -1.43 -2.08 9.42
N GLN A 8 -1.34 -2.78 8.29
CA GLN A 8 -0.13 -3.55 7.94
C GLN A 8 1.09 -2.66 7.68
N VAL A 9 0.88 -1.47 7.12
CA VAL A 9 1.94 -0.47 6.94
C VAL A 9 2.42 0.06 8.29
N ASP A 10 1.51 0.37 9.22
CA ASP A 10 1.87 0.80 10.59
C ASP A 10 2.66 -0.27 11.35
N GLU A 11 2.22 -1.53 11.26
CA GLU A 11 2.92 -2.68 11.84
C GLU A 11 4.33 -2.85 11.24
N THR A 12 4.48 -2.57 9.95
CA THR A 12 5.77 -2.62 9.28
C THR A 12 6.67 -1.48 9.74
N PHE A 13 6.14 -0.27 9.90
CA PHE A 13 6.87 0.87 10.44
C PHE A 13 7.45 0.54 11.81
N LYS A 14 6.64 0.01 12.75
CA LYS A 14 7.11 -0.38 14.09
C LYS A 14 8.26 -1.39 14.06
N ARG A 15 8.16 -2.40 13.18
CA ARG A 15 9.24 -3.40 13.03
C ARG A 15 10.51 -2.78 12.47
N ARG A 16 10.40 -1.80 11.56
CA ARG A 16 11.55 -1.12 10.96
C ARG A 16 12.20 -0.17 11.95
N ASP A 17 11.41 0.57 12.71
CA ASP A 17 11.90 1.42 13.80
C ASP A 17 12.70 0.63 14.84
N LEU A 18 12.19 -0.54 15.23
CA LEU A 18 12.93 -1.46 16.09
C LEU A 18 14.23 -1.96 15.43
N ALA A 19 14.17 -2.44 14.19
CA ALA A 19 15.34 -2.93 13.44
C ALA A 19 16.43 -1.84 13.27
N TRP A 20 16.00 -0.60 13.08
CA TRP A 20 16.87 0.57 13.01
C TRP A 20 17.62 0.78 14.32
N SER A 21 16.86 0.80 15.42
CA SER A 21 17.37 1.05 16.77
C SER A 21 18.38 -0.02 17.22
N ILE A 22 18.15 -1.28 16.87
CA ILE A 22 19.01 -2.39 17.32
C ILE A 22 20.27 -2.56 16.46
N LEU A 23 20.18 -2.34 15.14
CA LEU A 23 21.22 -2.78 14.21
C LEU A 23 21.51 -1.79 13.08
N ALA A 24 20.49 -1.36 12.34
CA ALA A 24 20.73 -0.69 11.05
C ALA A 24 21.41 0.68 11.22
N ALA A 25 21.14 1.41 12.30
CA ALA A 25 21.81 2.69 12.60
C ALA A 25 23.33 2.56 12.82
N LYS A 26 23.82 1.38 13.22
CA LYS A 26 25.23 1.09 13.49
C LYS A 26 25.91 0.31 12.35
N SER A 27 25.15 -0.06 11.33
CA SER A 27 25.66 -0.93 10.28
C SER A 27 26.53 -0.13 9.31
N THR A 28 27.72 -0.62 9.02
CA THR A 28 28.71 0.05 8.15
C THR A 28 29.08 -0.80 6.95
N ASN A 29 29.54 -0.15 5.88
CA ASN A 29 30.10 -0.83 4.72
C ASN A 29 31.54 -1.32 5.00
N LYS A 30 32.19 -1.93 4.00
CA LYS A 30 33.57 -2.43 4.11
C LYS A 30 34.61 -1.34 4.38
N ASN A 31 34.28 -0.08 4.10
CA ASN A 31 35.13 1.08 4.31
C ASN A 31 34.85 1.77 5.66
N GLY A 32 33.95 1.22 6.49
CA GLY A 32 33.59 1.78 7.79
C GLY A 32 32.57 2.92 7.73
N GLU A 33 32.01 3.23 6.57
CA GLU A 33 31.00 4.28 6.43
C GLU A 33 29.61 3.73 6.78
N PRO A 34 28.73 4.51 7.45
CA PRO A 34 27.36 4.09 7.73
C PRO A 34 26.61 3.67 6.45
N LEU A 35 25.96 2.51 6.48
CA LEU A 35 25.14 2.01 5.37
C LEU A 35 23.91 2.88 5.12
N TYR A 36 23.40 3.50 6.18
CA TYR A 36 22.27 4.40 6.15
C TYR A 36 22.59 5.57 7.09
N LYS A 37 22.39 6.80 6.63
CA LYS A 37 22.68 8.02 7.41
C LYS A 37 21.48 8.45 8.26
N SER A 38 20.28 8.05 7.86
CA SER A 38 19.03 8.34 8.55
C SER A 38 18.07 7.17 8.44
N PHE A 39 17.03 7.18 9.28
CA PHE A 39 15.97 6.20 9.20
C PHE A 39 15.25 6.22 7.85
N ASP A 40 15.07 7.39 7.25
CA ASP A 40 14.36 7.54 5.97
C ASP A 40 15.10 6.86 4.80
N GLU A 41 16.43 6.79 4.85
CA GLU A 41 17.22 6.01 3.90
C GLU A 41 17.05 4.49 4.09
N PHE A 42 16.78 4.05 5.32
CA PHE A 42 16.52 2.65 5.65
C PHE A 42 15.07 2.23 5.38
N PHE A 43 14.10 3.13 5.59
CA PHE A 43 12.69 2.86 5.41
C PHE A 43 11.89 4.08 4.92
N ASP A 44 11.48 4.02 3.66
CA ASP A 44 10.61 5.01 3.02
C ASP A 44 9.13 4.75 3.33
N TYR A 45 8.66 5.34 4.43
CA TYR A 45 7.26 5.25 4.87
C TYR A 45 6.25 5.88 3.88
N PRO A 46 6.49 7.08 3.32
CA PRO A 46 5.62 7.65 2.29
C PRO A 46 5.40 6.72 1.10
N LYS A 47 6.44 6.04 0.63
CA LYS A 47 6.33 5.05 -0.46
C LYS A 47 5.57 3.81 -0.04
N ALA A 48 5.69 3.37 1.22
CA ALA A 48 4.88 2.28 1.75
C ALA A 48 3.38 2.61 1.76
N LEU A 49 3.01 3.84 2.18
CA LEU A 49 1.64 4.33 2.10
C LEU A 49 1.15 4.46 0.65
N ALA A 50 1.99 4.96 -0.25
CA ALA A 50 1.64 5.09 -1.67
C ALA A 50 1.37 3.73 -2.35
N LYS A 51 1.96 2.63 -1.87
CA LYS A 51 1.62 1.28 -2.36
C LYS A 51 0.21 0.86 -1.95
N VAL A 52 -0.26 1.28 -0.78
CA VAL A 52 -1.63 1.01 -0.33
C VAL A 52 -2.64 1.79 -1.17
N SER A 53 -2.34 3.04 -1.52
CA SER A 53 -3.22 3.83 -2.39
C SER A 53 -3.22 3.33 -3.83
N LYS A 54 -2.07 2.90 -4.36
CA LYS A 54 -1.95 2.31 -5.72
C LYS A 54 -2.56 0.91 -5.87
N LEU A 55 -2.87 0.21 -4.77
CA LEU A 55 -3.69 -1.01 -4.82
C LEU A 55 -5.12 -0.74 -5.32
N LYS A 56 -5.55 0.53 -5.39
CA LYS A 56 -6.70 0.95 -6.20
C LYS A 56 -6.25 0.92 -7.67
N GLN A 57 -6.25 -0.27 -8.29
CA GLN A 57 -6.08 -0.39 -9.73
C GLN A 57 -7.02 0.60 -10.43
N THR A 58 -6.47 1.39 -11.34
CA THR A 58 -7.32 2.23 -12.20
C THR A 58 -8.05 1.35 -13.21
N GLU A 59 -9.25 1.73 -13.66
CA GLU A 59 -10.02 0.93 -14.63
C GLU A 59 -9.21 0.58 -15.89
N ASN A 60 -8.27 1.45 -16.29
CA ASN A 60 -7.40 1.24 -17.45
C ASN A 60 -6.34 0.13 -17.24
N GLU A 61 -6.02 -0.20 -15.99
CA GLU A 61 -5.08 -1.27 -15.63
C GLU A 61 -5.79 -2.62 -15.38
N MET A 62 -7.13 -2.62 -15.43
CA MET A 62 -7.97 -3.79 -15.24
C MET A 62 -8.31 -4.44 -16.57
N ASN A 63 -8.68 -5.73 -16.54
CA ASN A 63 -9.15 -6.41 -17.74
C ASN A 63 -10.43 -5.71 -18.27
N PRO A 64 -10.45 -5.22 -19.53
CA PRO A 64 -11.56 -4.44 -20.07
C PRO A 64 -12.91 -5.17 -19.99
N GLU A 65 -12.90 -6.50 -20.15
CA GLU A 65 -14.12 -7.31 -20.08
C GLU A 65 -14.68 -7.39 -18.65
N LEU A 66 -13.81 -7.49 -17.64
CA LEU A 66 -14.24 -7.50 -16.25
C LEU A 66 -14.83 -6.14 -15.85
N VAL A 67 -14.23 -5.03 -16.32
CA VAL A 67 -14.76 -3.68 -16.09
C VAL A 67 -16.14 -3.52 -16.74
N ARG A 68 -16.32 -4.00 -17.97
CA ARG A 68 -17.59 -3.96 -18.69
C ARG A 68 -18.69 -4.75 -17.97
N ILE A 69 -18.37 -5.98 -17.53
CA ILE A 69 -19.31 -6.83 -16.77
C ILE A 69 -19.67 -6.17 -15.44
N ALA A 70 -18.69 -5.64 -14.71
CA ALA A 70 -18.92 -4.95 -13.44
C ALA A 70 -19.84 -3.73 -13.58
N LYS A 71 -19.63 -2.91 -14.63
CA LYS A 71 -20.51 -1.77 -14.96
C LYS A 71 -21.95 -2.21 -15.22
N ARG A 72 -22.12 -3.25 -16.04
CA ARG A 72 -23.45 -3.80 -16.38
C ARG A 72 -24.17 -4.35 -15.14
N VAL A 73 -23.47 -5.09 -14.28
CA VAL A 73 -24.04 -5.61 -13.02
C VAL A 73 -24.42 -4.48 -12.06
N ALA A 74 -23.60 -3.43 -11.97
CA ALA A 74 -23.90 -2.27 -11.14
C ALA A 74 -25.15 -1.52 -11.62
N GLU A 75 -25.31 -1.37 -12.94
CA GLU A 75 -26.48 -0.77 -13.57
C GLU A 75 -27.76 -1.58 -13.31
N TYR A 76 -27.71 -2.91 -13.49
CA TYR A 76 -28.83 -3.79 -13.14
C TYR A 76 -29.22 -3.70 -11.66
N ARG A 77 -28.24 -3.60 -10.76
CA ARG A 77 -28.51 -3.42 -9.32
C ARG A 77 -29.16 -2.08 -9.01
N ARG A 78 -28.79 -1.00 -9.71
CA ARG A 78 -29.46 0.30 -9.58
C ARG A 78 -30.89 0.27 -10.08
N MET A 79 -31.14 -0.38 -11.23
CA MET A 79 -32.49 -0.52 -11.79
C MET A 79 -33.38 -1.38 -10.88
N LYS A 80 -32.91 -2.57 -10.45
CA LYS A 80 -33.67 -3.43 -9.52
C LYS A 80 -33.83 -2.86 -8.11
N GLY A 81 -32.90 -2.04 -7.63
CA GLY A 81 -33.03 -1.31 -6.36
C GLY A 81 -34.03 -0.15 -6.42
N GLY A 82 -34.49 0.25 -7.61
CA GLY A 82 -35.50 1.28 -7.84
C GLY A 82 -36.92 0.74 -8.03
N GLU A 83 -37.09 -0.55 -8.34
CA GLU A 83 -38.40 -1.21 -8.53
C GLU A 83 -39.03 -1.73 -7.22
N GLY A 84 -38.70 -1.08 -6.09
CA GLY A 84 -39.17 -1.44 -4.76
C GLY A 84 -39.66 -0.24 -3.95
N LYS A 85 -40.31 0.74 -4.60
CA LYS A 85 -41.08 1.80 -3.94
C LYS A 85 -42.49 1.84 -4.51
#